data_AF-A0A1F5JPR6-F1
#
_entry.id   AF-A0A1F5JPR6-F1
#
_cell.length_a   1.000
_cell.length_b   1.000
_cell.length_c   1.000
_cell.angle_alpha   90.00
_cell.angle_beta   90.00
_cell.angle_gamma   90.00
#
_symmetry.space_group_name_H-M   'P 1'
#
loop_
_entity.id
_entity.type
_entity.pdbx_description
1 polymer ?
#
loop_
_entity_poly.entity_id
_entity_poly.type
_entity_poly.pdbx_seq_one_letter_code
_entity_poly.pdbx_strand_id
1 'polypeptide(L)'
;MKKNGFTLISRASKGFTLISRASNGFTLISRASKGFTLMELLVVIAVLSVTGILVLYILTSSLRGNNRAQILSQIKKNGQAVLETIDKTVRNSDNVVCTSGSNTTLIVVKGGVYTRYRFDSNRIYQDSPETGDDETSKDFKNRVCTDGNPLVSPNTLVDVNQATGVSVINGSFTIDSAPGYKDIVTVKFTVRANTQAYSGIIGAIDSETFNTSIGLR
;
A
#
# COMPACT_ATOMS: atom_id res chain seq x y z
N MET A 1 -6.42 95.75 20.28
CA MET A 1 -7.26 94.54 20.12
C MET A 1 -6.34 93.35 19.80
N LYS A 2 -6.13 92.43 20.73
CA LYS A 2 -5.20 91.28 20.59
C LYS A 2 -5.94 90.13 19.90
N LYS A 3 -5.48 89.66 18.73
CA LYS A 3 -6.13 88.57 17.98
C LYS A 3 -5.38 87.25 18.24
N ASN A 4 -6.09 86.25 18.75
CA ASN A 4 -5.54 84.91 19.06
C ASN A 4 -6.03 83.89 18.02
N GLY A 5 -5.16 83.02 17.52
CA GLY A 5 -5.49 81.91 16.62
C GLY A 5 -5.01 80.56 17.18
N PHE A 6 -5.44 79.46 16.58
CA PHE A 6 -5.08 78.10 16.97
C PHE A 6 -4.61 77.28 15.77
N THR A 7 -3.67 76.36 15.99
CA THR A 7 -3.14 75.39 15.02
C THR A 7 -3.56 74.00 15.50
N LEU A 8 -4.24 73.24 14.65
CA LEU A 8 -4.59 71.85 14.92
C LEU A 8 -3.56 70.94 14.25
N ILE A 9 -2.86 70.12 15.05
CA ILE A 9 -1.94 69.10 14.54
C ILE A 9 -2.61 67.73 14.74
N SER A 10 -2.84 66.98 13.67
CA SER A 10 -3.34 65.61 13.78
C SER A 10 -2.19 64.62 14.01
N ARG A 11 -2.34 63.72 14.99
CA ARG A 11 -1.42 62.58 15.18
C ARG A 11 -2.13 61.32 14.70
N ALA A 12 -1.42 60.54 13.88
CA ALA A 12 -1.93 59.44 13.04
C ALA A 12 -2.67 58.29 13.74
N SER A 13 -2.89 58.34 15.06
CA SER A 13 -3.67 57.31 15.77
C SER A 13 -4.33 57.73 17.08
N LYS A 14 -4.14 58.97 17.59
CA LYS A 14 -4.66 59.36 18.94
C LYS A 14 -5.12 60.82 19.04
N GLY A 15 -5.87 61.29 18.05
CA GLY A 15 -6.58 62.58 18.10
C GLY A 15 -5.74 63.80 17.65
N PHE A 16 -6.34 64.98 17.82
CA PHE A 16 -5.77 66.26 17.40
C PHE A 16 -5.28 67.08 18.60
N THR A 17 -4.12 67.70 18.50
CA THR A 17 -3.58 68.61 19.52
C THR A 17 -3.70 70.05 19.04
N LEU A 18 -4.30 70.92 19.86
CA LEU A 18 -4.44 72.36 19.63
C LEU A 18 -3.23 73.12 20.16
N ILE A 19 -2.60 73.96 19.34
CA ILE A 19 -1.51 74.86 19.74
C ILE A 19 -1.88 76.29 19.31
N SER A 20 -2.06 77.22 20.25
CA SER A 20 -2.44 78.61 19.92
C SER A 20 -1.30 79.41 19.27
N ARG A 21 -1.54 80.07 18.13
CA ARG A 21 -0.64 81.06 17.51
C ARG A 21 -1.35 82.37 17.20
N ALA A 22 -0.69 83.48 17.52
CA ALA A 22 -1.27 84.83 17.62
C ALA A 22 -1.47 85.59 16.28
N SER A 23 -1.70 84.93 15.15
CA SER A 23 -1.93 85.65 13.88
C SER A 23 -2.83 84.91 12.90
N ASN A 24 -4.06 85.39 12.79
CA ASN A 24 -5.04 85.34 11.68
C ASN A 24 -4.99 84.19 10.67
N GLY A 25 -4.88 82.95 11.13
CA GLY A 25 -5.03 81.79 10.26
C GLY A 25 -5.10 80.48 11.04
N PHE A 26 -5.86 79.54 10.49
CA PHE A 26 -5.94 78.16 10.96
C PHE A 26 -5.18 77.28 9.95
N THR A 27 -4.12 76.60 10.39
CA THR A 27 -3.38 75.65 9.55
C THR A 27 -3.67 74.23 10.01
N LEU A 28 -4.27 73.43 9.13
CA LEU A 28 -4.43 72.00 9.30
C LEU A 28 -3.23 71.27 8.69
N ILE A 29 -2.55 70.45 9.49
CA ILE A 29 -1.54 69.51 8.98
C ILE A 29 -2.07 68.09 9.21
N SER A 30 -2.52 67.46 8.12
CA SER A 30 -2.96 66.06 8.08
C SER A 30 -1.78 65.17 7.67
N ARG A 31 -1.40 64.19 8.50
CA ARG A 31 -0.46 63.12 8.09
C ARG A 31 -1.25 61.97 7.48
N ALA A 32 -1.07 61.74 6.17
CA ALA A 32 -1.64 60.58 5.49
C ALA A 32 -0.99 59.28 6.02
N SER A 33 -1.79 58.41 6.64
CA SER A 33 -1.40 57.03 6.91
C SER A 33 -1.26 56.29 5.58
N LYS A 34 -0.07 55.73 5.30
CA LYS A 34 0.18 54.91 4.12
C LYS A 34 -0.64 53.61 4.23
N GLY A 35 -1.81 53.58 3.59
CA GLY A 35 -2.60 52.36 3.40
C GLY A 35 -2.05 51.53 2.24
N PHE A 36 -2.38 50.24 2.22
CA PHE A 36 -2.08 49.36 1.09
C PHE A 36 -2.79 49.85 -0.17
N THR A 37 -2.08 49.83 -1.30
CA THR A 37 -2.68 50.17 -2.60
C THR A 37 -3.34 48.95 -3.22
N LEU A 38 -4.36 49.17 -4.07
CA LEU A 38 -5.02 48.08 -4.81
C LEU A 38 -4.02 47.29 -5.66
N MET A 39 -3.05 47.98 -6.27
CA MET A 39 -1.99 47.36 -7.06
C MET A 39 -1.11 46.43 -6.23
N GLU A 40 -0.77 46.82 -5.00
CA GLU A 40 0.02 45.98 -4.10
C GLU A 40 -0.74 44.70 -3.73
N LEU A 41 -2.05 44.79 -3.49
CA LEU A 41 -2.90 43.62 -3.25
C LEU A 41 -2.96 42.70 -4.48
N LEU A 42 -3.06 43.26 -5.69
CA LEU A 42 -3.13 42.50 -6.94
C LEU A 42 -1.83 41.71 -7.19
N VAL A 43 -0.67 42.33 -6.94
CA VAL A 43 0.62 41.65 -7.07
C VAL A 43 0.74 40.51 -6.05
N VAL A 44 0.29 40.72 -4.81
CA VAL A 44 0.35 39.67 -3.77
C VAL A 44 -0.52 38.46 -4.14
N ILE A 45 -1.76 38.65 -4.59
CA ILE A 45 -2.62 37.52 -5.01
C ILE A 45 -2.05 36.79 -6.24
N ALA A 46 -1.38 37.51 -7.16
CA ALA A 46 -0.75 36.91 -8.33
C ALA A 46 0.42 36.01 -7.91
N VAL A 47 1.29 36.48 -7.01
CA VAL A 47 2.42 35.67 -6.50
C VAL A 47 1.92 34.50 -5.64
N LEU A 48 0.90 34.71 -4.80
CA LEU A 48 0.31 33.65 -3.98
C LEU A 48 -0.37 32.56 -4.81
N SER A 49 -0.99 32.90 -5.94
CA SER A 49 -1.62 31.89 -6.80
C SER A 49 -0.58 30.99 -7.47
N VAL A 50 0.50 31.55 -7.99
CA VAL A 50 1.60 30.78 -8.61
C VAL A 50 2.28 29.86 -7.58
N THR A 51 2.58 30.40 -6.40
CA THR A 51 3.21 29.61 -5.32
C THR A 51 2.26 28.57 -4.73
N GLY A 52 0.97 28.88 -4.60
CA GLY A 52 -0.05 27.94 -4.10
C GLY A 52 -0.24 26.71 -5.00
N ILE A 53 -0.22 26.90 -6.33
CA ILE A 53 -0.32 25.79 -7.29
C ILE A 53 0.88 24.85 -7.14
N LEU A 54 2.10 25.38 -7.02
CA LEU A 54 3.31 24.58 -6.83
C LEU A 54 3.25 23.72 -5.56
N VAL A 55 2.81 24.30 -4.44
CA VAL A 55 2.68 23.57 -3.17
C VAL A 55 1.63 22.46 -3.28
N LEU A 56 0.46 22.74 -3.88
CA LEU A 56 -0.60 21.74 -4.06
C LEU A 56 -0.15 20.61 -4.99
N TYR A 57 0.62 20.93 -6.03
CA TYR A 57 1.17 19.94 -6.94
C TYR A 57 2.14 18.99 -6.23
N ILE A 58 3.06 19.52 -5.42
CA ILE A 58 3.99 18.71 -4.63
C ILE A 58 3.22 17.83 -3.65
N LEU A 59 2.28 18.40 -2.89
CA LEU A 59 1.49 17.67 -1.89
C LEU A 59 0.70 16.51 -2.52
N THR A 60 0.02 16.77 -3.64
CA THR A 60 -0.76 15.73 -4.34
C THR A 60 0.13 14.64 -4.93
N SER A 61 1.32 15.00 -5.44
CA SER A 61 2.33 14.04 -5.90
C SER A 61 2.84 13.16 -4.76
N SER A 62 3.18 13.76 -3.61
CA SER A 62 3.63 13.04 -2.41
C SER A 62 2.56 12.10 -1.85
N LEU A 63 1.28 12.52 -1.80
CA LEU A 63 0.17 11.69 -1.34
C LEU A 63 -0.06 10.48 -2.26
N ARG A 64 0.03 10.67 -3.58
CA ARG A 64 -0.06 9.56 -4.55
C ARG A 64 1.10 8.57 -4.42
N GLY A 65 2.31 9.05 -4.11
CA GLY A 65 3.49 8.22 -3.88
C GLY A 65 3.38 7.31 -2.65
N ASN A 66 2.85 7.84 -1.53
CA ASN A 66 2.73 7.09 -0.28
C ASN A 66 1.78 5.88 -0.41
N ASN A 67 0.66 6.06 -1.11
CA ASN A 67 -0.31 4.98 -1.33
C ASN A 67 0.29 3.80 -2.10
N ARG A 68 1.12 4.05 -3.11
CA ARG A 68 1.80 2.97 -3.87
C ARG A 68 2.74 2.16 -2.99
N ALA A 69 3.55 2.85 -2.17
CA ALA A 69 4.50 2.19 -1.26
C ALA A 69 3.77 1.33 -0.21
N GLN A 70 2.66 1.83 0.34
CA GLN A 70 1.85 1.09 1.30
C GLN A 70 1.24 -0.19 0.70
N ILE A 71 0.72 -0.11 -0.53
CA ILE A 71 0.13 -1.28 -1.21
C ILE A 71 1.19 -2.33 -1.53
N LEU A 72 2.34 -1.90 -2.06
CA LEU A 72 3.44 -2.81 -2.34
C LEU A 72 3.95 -3.49 -1.05
N SER A 73 4.02 -2.75 0.06
CA SER A 73 4.35 -3.31 1.36
C SER A 73 3.35 -4.40 1.78
N GLN A 74 2.05 -4.16 1.57
CA GLN A 74 1.02 -5.14 1.88
C GLN A 74 1.10 -6.39 0.99
N ILE A 75 1.36 -6.23 -0.31
CA ILE A 75 1.60 -7.35 -1.24
C ILE A 75 2.78 -8.20 -0.74
N LYS A 76 3.89 -7.56 -0.39
CA LYS A 76 5.09 -8.23 0.12
C LYS A 76 4.84 -8.98 1.41
N LYS A 77 4.16 -8.36 2.38
CA LYS A 77 3.80 -9.00 3.66
C LYS A 77 2.92 -10.23 3.46
N ASN A 78 1.89 -10.14 2.62
CA ASN A 78 1.01 -11.28 2.36
C ASN A 78 1.73 -12.42 1.66
N GLY A 79 2.46 -12.13 0.57
CA GLY A 79 3.20 -13.15 -0.15
C GLY A 79 4.27 -13.82 0.71
N GLN A 80 4.98 -13.03 1.55
CA GLN A 80 5.97 -13.55 2.48
C GLN A 80 5.35 -14.45 3.56
N ALA A 81 4.19 -14.08 4.11
CA ALA A 81 3.49 -14.89 5.12
C ALA A 81 3.06 -16.26 4.54
N VAL A 82 2.58 -16.29 3.29
CA VAL A 82 2.28 -17.54 2.59
C VAL A 82 3.55 -18.37 2.39
N LEU A 83 4.63 -17.73 1.91
CA LEU A 83 5.90 -18.39 1.65
C LEU A 83 6.49 -19.04 2.91
N GLU A 84 6.46 -18.32 4.04
CA GLU A 84 6.92 -18.81 5.33
C GLU A 84 6.08 -19.98 5.84
N THR A 85 4.76 -19.94 5.61
CA THR A 85 3.86 -21.05 5.97
C THR A 85 4.22 -22.30 5.17
N ILE A 86 4.36 -22.18 3.85
CA ILE A 86 4.72 -23.31 2.98
C ILE A 86 6.13 -23.81 3.33
N ASP A 87 7.13 -22.93 3.42
CA ASP A 87 8.51 -23.27 3.80
C ASP A 87 8.57 -24.03 5.12
N LYS A 88 7.87 -23.55 6.16
CA LYS A 88 7.81 -24.24 7.44
C LYS A 88 7.20 -25.63 7.31
N THR A 89 6.11 -25.79 6.55
CA THR A 89 5.49 -27.12 6.41
C THR A 89 6.33 -28.09 5.59
N VAL A 90 6.97 -27.64 4.51
CA VAL A 90 7.83 -28.47 3.66
C VAL A 90 9.13 -28.84 4.38
N ARG A 91 9.76 -27.92 5.12
CA ARG A 91 10.99 -28.26 5.87
C ARG A 91 10.73 -29.26 6.99
N ASN A 92 9.53 -29.26 7.55
CA ASN A 92 9.16 -30.11 8.67
C ASN A 92 8.38 -31.36 8.23
N SER A 93 8.19 -31.58 6.93
CA SER A 93 7.57 -32.79 6.40
C SER A 93 8.58 -33.91 6.29
N ASP A 94 8.12 -35.12 6.50
CA ASP A 94 8.94 -36.34 6.37
C ASP A 94 9.14 -36.69 4.90
N ASN A 95 8.12 -36.45 4.07
CA ASN A 95 8.12 -36.79 2.65
C ASN A 95 7.22 -35.85 1.82
N VAL A 96 7.50 -35.78 0.51
CA VAL A 96 6.61 -35.17 -0.48
C VAL A 96 5.94 -36.28 -1.29
N VAL A 97 4.62 -36.29 -1.33
CA VAL A 97 3.88 -37.38 -1.98
C VAL A 97 3.92 -37.22 -3.51
N CYS A 98 3.61 -35.99 -3.96
CA CYS A 98 3.45 -35.65 -5.36
C CYS A 98 3.24 -34.14 -5.59
N THR A 99 3.45 -33.75 -6.84
CA THR A 99 2.93 -32.53 -7.45
C THR A 99 1.90 -32.95 -8.52
N SER A 100 0.86 -32.15 -8.74
CA SER A 100 -0.09 -32.44 -9.82
C SER A 100 0.55 -32.30 -11.20
N GLY A 101 -0.04 -32.91 -12.23
CA GLY A 101 0.46 -32.76 -13.61
C GLY A 101 0.48 -31.31 -14.12
N SER A 102 -0.32 -30.42 -13.52
CA SER A 102 -0.32 -28.98 -13.80
C SER A 102 0.64 -28.18 -12.91
N ASN A 103 1.35 -28.83 -11.98
CA ASN A 103 2.18 -28.21 -10.96
C ASN A 103 1.43 -27.23 -10.05
N THR A 104 0.09 -27.26 -9.99
CA THR A 104 -0.69 -26.32 -9.17
C THR A 104 -0.96 -26.84 -7.76
N THR A 105 -0.83 -28.15 -7.56
CA THR A 105 -1.09 -28.82 -6.29
C THR A 105 0.18 -29.45 -5.73
N LEU A 106 0.48 -29.23 -4.45
CA LEU A 106 1.58 -29.84 -3.70
C LEU A 106 1.02 -30.57 -2.48
N ILE A 107 1.47 -31.81 -2.24
CA ILE A 107 1.11 -32.55 -1.03
C ILE A 107 2.36 -32.99 -0.29
N VAL A 108 2.43 -32.61 0.98
CA VAL A 108 3.47 -33.02 1.93
C VAL A 108 2.86 -33.80 3.07
N VAL A 109 3.66 -34.67 3.69
CA VAL A 109 3.21 -35.50 4.82
C VAL A 109 4.14 -35.38 6.01
N LYS A 110 3.55 -35.37 7.21
CA LYS A 110 4.26 -35.39 8.47
C LYS A 110 3.54 -36.29 9.46
N GLY A 111 4.19 -37.37 9.89
CA GLY A 111 3.61 -38.31 10.86
C GLY A 111 2.23 -38.85 10.45
N GLY A 112 2.01 -39.09 9.15
CA GLY A 112 0.73 -39.55 8.58
C GLY A 112 -0.34 -38.47 8.39
N VAL A 113 -0.05 -37.21 8.71
CA VAL A 113 -0.96 -36.08 8.42
C VAL A 113 -0.57 -35.42 7.11
N TYR A 114 -1.52 -35.37 6.19
CA TYR A 114 -1.34 -34.77 4.87
C TYR A 114 -1.66 -33.29 4.90
N THR A 115 -0.78 -32.47 4.33
CA THR A 115 -1.06 -31.07 4.05
C THR A 115 -0.97 -30.85 2.54
N ARG A 116 -2.06 -30.38 1.96
CA ARG A 116 -2.16 -30.08 0.54
C ARG A 116 -2.27 -28.58 0.32
N TYR A 117 -1.46 -28.08 -0.59
CA TYR A 117 -1.51 -26.70 -1.09
C TYR A 117 -1.99 -26.70 -2.52
N ARG A 118 -2.82 -25.72 -2.88
CA ARG A 118 -3.33 -25.59 -4.24
C ARG A 118 -3.39 -24.13 -4.68
N PHE A 119 -2.86 -23.87 -5.87
CA PHE A 119 -3.11 -22.64 -6.60
C PHE A 119 -4.44 -22.73 -7.33
N ASP A 120 -5.33 -21.79 -7.04
CA ASP A 120 -6.56 -21.56 -7.79
C ASP A 120 -6.54 -20.13 -8.35
N SER A 121 -7.40 -19.87 -9.34
CA SER A 121 -7.44 -18.73 -10.26
C SER A 121 -7.16 -17.36 -9.65
N ASN A 122 -7.35 -17.16 -8.34
CA ASN A 122 -6.92 -15.95 -7.62
C ASN A 122 -6.40 -16.18 -6.19
N ARG A 123 -6.26 -17.43 -5.71
CA ARG A 123 -6.04 -17.73 -4.29
C ARG A 123 -5.12 -18.94 -4.10
N ILE A 124 -4.59 -19.06 -2.89
CA ILE A 124 -3.84 -20.24 -2.45
C ILE A 124 -4.63 -20.87 -1.32
N TYR A 125 -5.01 -22.12 -1.51
CA TYR A 125 -5.71 -22.90 -0.50
C TYR A 125 -4.77 -23.89 0.17
N GLN A 126 -5.04 -24.13 1.44
CA GLN A 126 -4.44 -25.19 2.23
C GLN A 126 -5.56 -26.08 2.78
N ASP A 127 -5.44 -27.38 2.63
CA ASP A 127 -6.34 -28.34 3.25
C ASP A 127 -5.61 -29.62 3.71
N SER A 128 -6.31 -30.45 4.46
CA SER A 128 -5.82 -31.74 4.92
C SER A 128 -6.72 -32.84 4.35
N PRO A 129 -6.32 -33.52 3.26
CA PRO A 129 -7.08 -34.64 2.74
C PRO A 129 -7.01 -35.79 3.76
N GLU A 130 -8.09 -36.03 4.49
CA GLU A 130 -8.21 -37.21 5.34
C GLU A 130 -8.39 -38.44 4.45
N THR A 131 -7.40 -39.32 4.45
CA THR A 131 -7.52 -40.62 3.78
C THR A 131 -6.93 -41.67 4.69
N GLY A 132 -7.74 -42.63 5.11
CA GLY A 132 -7.27 -43.82 5.84
C GLY A 132 -6.48 -44.80 4.97
N ASP A 133 -5.85 -44.31 3.90
CA ASP A 133 -5.18 -45.10 2.86
C ASP A 133 -3.66 -44.83 2.87
N ASP A 134 -2.87 -45.82 2.43
CA ASP A 134 -1.41 -45.77 2.35
C ASP A 134 -0.91 -44.80 1.26
N GLU A 135 0.07 -43.97 1.61
CA GLU A 135 0.77 -42.99 0.76
C GLU A 135 1.32 -43.59 -0.55
N THR A 136 1.67 -44.86 -0.51
CA THR A 136 2.30 -45.58 -1.61
C THR A 136 1.28 -46.12 -2.62
N SER A 137 -0.01 -46.15 -2.24
CA SER A 137 -1.07 -46.61 -3.13
C SER A 137 -1.24 -45.66 -4.32
N LYS A 138 -1.25 -46.24 -5.53
CA LYS A 138 -1.51 -45.51 -6.76
C LYS A 138 -2.89 -44.83 -6.74
N ASP A 139 -3.88 -45.46 -6.11
CA ASP A 139 -5.24 -44.94 -6.02
C ASP A 139 -5.30 -43.70 -5.12
N PHE A 140 -4.54 -43.71 -4.02
CA PHE A 140 -4.38 -42.53 -3.17
C PHE A 140 -3.75 -41.37 -3.94
N LYS A 141 -2.61 -41.62 -4.61
CA LYS A 141 -1.94 -40.59 -5.41
C LYS A 141 -2.86 -40.04 -6.52
N ASN A 142 -3.53 -40.90 -7.27
CA ASN A 142 -4.45 -40.47 -8.32
C ASN A 142 -5.60 -39.62 -7.77
N ARG A 143 -6.11 -39.95 -6.58
CA ARG A 143 -7.21 -39.19 -5.96
C ARG A 143 -6.73 -37.84 -5.44
N VAL A 144 -5.59 -37.75 -4.76
CA VAL A 144 -5.19 -36.53 -4.04
C VAL A 144 -4.34 -35.58 -4.90
N CYS A 145 -3.52 -36.12 -5.80
CA CYS A 145 -2.62 -35.36 -6.67
C CYS A 145 -3.30 -34.82 -7.94
N THR A 146 -4.56 -35.15 -8.20
CA THR A 146 -5.30 -34.64 -9.36
C THR A 146 -6.04 -33.35 -9.02
N ASP A 147 -5.92 -32.33 -9.88
CA ASP A 147 -6.48 -30.99 -9.63
C ASP A 147 -8.00 -30.96 -9.46
N GLY A 148 -8.71 -31.94 -10.04
CA GLY A 148 -10.16 -32.09 -9.95
C GLY A 148 -10.70 -32.57 -8.59
N ASN A 149 -9.83 -32.95 -7.65
CA ASN A 149 -10.28 -33.41 -6.33
C ASN A 149 -10.75 -32.22 -5.46
N PRO A 150 -11.94 -32.26 -4.85
CA PRO A 150 -12.44 -31.14 -4.04
C PRO A 150 -11.57 -30.87 -2.81
N LEU A 151 -11.42 -29.60 -2.45
CA LEU A 151 -10.80 -29.21 -1.18
C LEU A 151 -11.77 -29.50 -0.03
N VAL A 152 -11.31 -30.15 1.02
CA VAL A 152 -12.13 -30.40 2.22
C VAL A 152 -11.81 -29.31 3.23
N SER A 153 -12.77 -28.42 3.51
CA SER A 153 -12.61 -27.30 4.45
C SER A 153 -11.33 -26.47 4.22
N PRO A 154 -11.12 -25.89 3.01
CA PRO A 154 -9.89 -25.19 2.70
C PRO A 154 -9.70 -23.93 3.53
N ASN A 155 -8.51 -23.78 4.09
CA ASN A 155 -8.02 -22.51 4.60
C ASN A 155 -7.45 -21.69 3.43
N THR A 156 -7.79 -20.40 3.36
CA THR A 156 -7.21 -19.51 2.35
C THR A 156 -6.00 -18.81 2.94
N LEU A 157 -4.82 -18.96 2.31
CA LEU A 157 -3.57 -18.42 2.85
C LEU A 157 -3.34 -16.93 2.53
N VAL A 158 -3.97 -16.44 1.47
CA VAL A 158 -3.89 -15.02 1.08
C VAL A 158 -5.02 -14.20 1.72
N ASP A 159 -4.73 -12.95 2.09
CA ASP A 159 -5.78 -12.02 2.51
C ASP A 159 -6.74 -11.75 1.33
N VAL A 160 -8.02 -12.12 1.51
CA VAL A 160 -9.08 -11.96 0.51
C VAL A 160 -9.88 -10.68 0.69
N ASN A 161 -9.48 -9.80 1.60
CA ASN A 161 -10.15 -8.53 1.82
C ASN A 161 -10.21 -7.72 0.51
N GLN A 162 -11.37 -7.13 0.23
CA GLN A 162 -11.58 -6.37 -1.01
C GLN A 162 -10.76 -5.07 -1.06
N ALA A 163 -10.42 -4.49 0.10
CA ALA A 163 -9.71 -3.22 0.25
C ALA A 163 -8.21 -3.37 0.57
N THR A 164 -7.79 -4.46 1.20
CA THR A 164 -6.37 -4.66 1.63
C THR A 164 -5.76 -5.97 1.14
N GLY A 165 -6.58 -6.83 0.56
CA GLY A 165 -6.19 -8.16 0.16
C GLY A 165 -5.41 -8.20 -1.14
N VAL A 166 -4.99 -9.41 -1.47
CA VAL A 166 -4.18 -9.71 -2.63
C VAL A 166 -4.80 -10.83 -3.46
N SER A 167 -4.48 -10.84 -4.75
CA SER A 167 -4.92 -11.83 -5.70
C SER A 167 -3.71 -12.52 -6.29
N VAL A 168 -3.74 -13.84 -6.34
CA VAL A 168 -2.70 -14.64 -7.01
C VAL A 168 -2.98 -14.60 -8.52
N ILE A 169 -1.95 -14.49 -9.35
CA ILE A 169 -2.07 -14.47 -10.82
C ILE A 169 -1.73 -15.84 -11.38
N ASN A 170 -0.61 -16.38 -10.92
CA ASN A 170 -0.09 -17.69 -11.32
C ASN A 170 0.67 -18.29 -10.13
N GLY A 171 0.82 -19.60 -10.17
CA GLY A 171 1.61 -20.32 -9.20
C GLY A 171 1.96 -21.72 -9.69
N SER A 172 3.10 -22.22 -9.24
CA SER A 172 3.57 -23.56 -9.57
C SER A 172 4.44 -24.11 -8.44
N PHE A 173 4.33 -25.41 -8.23
CA PHE A 173 5.19 -26.25 -7.40
C PHE A 173 5.98 -27.19 -8.29
N THR A 174 7.29 -27.23 -8.13
CA THR A 174 8.13 -28.24 -8.79
C THR A 174 8.90 -29.01 -7.74
N ILE A 175 9.09 -30.31 -7.98
CA ILE A 175 9.82 -31.20 -7.08
C ILE A 175 11.05 -31.68 -7.85
N ASP A 176 12.22 -31.43 -7.26
CA ASP A 176 13.50 -31.95 -7.73
C ASP A 176 13.93 -33.08 -6.79
N SER A 177 13.77 -34.31 -7.26
CA SER A 177 14.15 -35.54 -6.55
C SER A 177 15.41 -36.13 -7.16
N ALA A 178 16.42 -36.40 -6.33
CA ALA A 178 17.67 -37.04 -6.75
C ALA A 178 18.00 -38.25 -5.85
N PRO A 179 18.41 -39.40 -6.42
CA PRO A 179 18.78 -40.57 -5.63
C PRO A 179 19.86 -40.24 -4.59
N GLY A 180 19.59 -40.56 -3.32
CA GLY A 180 20.52 -40.30 -2.21
C GLY A 180 20.46 -38.91 -1.61
N TYR A 181 19.57 -38.03 -2.11
CA TYR A 181 19.32 -36.70 -1.55
C TYR A 181 17.86 -36.57 -1.09
N LYS A 182 17.62 -35.66 -0.14
CA LYS A 182 16.27 -35.22 0.23
C LYS A 182 15.66 -34.44 -0.94
N ASP A 183 14.37 -34.60 -1.15
CA ASP A 183 13.65 -33.85 -2.19
C ASP A 183 13.71 -32.34 -1.93
N ILE A 184 13.75 -31.56 -3.01
CA ILE A 184 13.70 -30.10 -2.99
C ILE A 184 12.42 -29.65 -3.67
N VAL A 185 11.60 -28.89 -2.96
CA VAL A 185 10.37 -28.29 -3.49
C VAL A 185 10.62 -26.84 -3.84
N THR A 186 10.42 -26.47 -5.11
CA THR A 186 10.45 -25.08 -5.55
C THR A 186 9.03 -24.54 -5.62
N VAL A 187 8.77 -23.45 -4.91
CA VAL A 187 7.49 -22.75 -4.85
C VAL A 187 7.63 -21.43 -5.57
N LYS A 188 6.84 -21.23 -6.62
CA LYS A 188 6.81 -19.98 -7.38
C LYS A 188 5.38 -19.48 -7.52
N PHE A 189 5.13 -18.21 -7.24
CA PHE A 189 3.82 -17.59 -7.48
C PHE A 189 3.92 -16.07 -7.61
N THR A 190 2.99 -15.48 -8.34
CA THR A 190 2.91 -14.03 -8.52
C THR A 190 1.62 -13.50 -7.91
N VAL A 191 1.75 -12.39 -7.17
CA VAL A 191 0.66 -11.76 -6.41
C VAL A 191 0.48 -10.31 -6.86
N ARG A 192 -0.77 -9.85 -6.93
CA ARG A 192 -1.14 -8.46 -7.18
C ARG A 192 -2.13 -7.93 -6.13
N ALA A 193 -2.31 -6.62 -6.08
CA ALA A 193 -3.38 -6.02 -5.29
C ALA A 193 -4.76 -6.46 -5.79
N ASN A 194 -5.72 -6.64 -4.87
CA ASN A 194 -7.10 -6.92 -5.22
C ASN A 194 -7.78 -5.66 -5.84
N THR A 195 -8.58 -5.87 -6.89
CA THR A 195 -9.04 -4.81 -7.82
C THR A 195 -10.09 -3.85 -7.26
N GLN A 196 -10.69 -4.15 -6.11
CA GLN A 196 -11.68 -3.29 -5.45
C GLN A 196 -11.06 -2.19 -4.57
N ALA A 197 -9.80 -2.34 -4.18
CA ALA A 197 -9.12 -1.42 -3.29
C ALA A 197 -8.62 -0.13 -3.97
N TYR A 198 -8.35 -0.18 -5.28
CA TYR A 198 -7.59 0.88 -5.98
C TYR A 198 -8.06 1.09 -7.41
N SER A 199 -9.36 1.33 -7.62
CA SER A 199 -9.95 1.63 -8.94
C SER A 199 -9.46 2.95 -9.58
N GLY A 200 -8.71 3.78 -8.85
CA GLY A 200 -8.09 5.02 -9.36
C GLY A 200 -6.63 4.89 -9.81
N ILE A 201 -6.02 3.71 -9.69
CA ILE A 201 -4.62 3.43 -10.09
C ILE A 201 -4.60 2.23 -11.06
N ILE A 202 -5.52 2.21 -12.01
CA ILE A 202 -5.58 1.16 -13.04
C ILE A 202 -4.39 1.37 -13.97
N GLY A 203 -3.36 0.54 -13.79
CA GLY A 203 -2.22 0.40 -14.71
C GLY A 203 -0.82 0.45 -14.09
N ALA A 204 -0.64 0.70 -12.79
CA ALA A 204 0.70 1.01 -12.24
C ALA A 204 1.00 0.47 -10.83
N ILE A 205 0.36 -0.63 -10.41
CA ILE A 205 0.82 -1.37 -9.23
C ILE A 205 1.31 -2.72 -9.71
N ASP A 206 2.63 -2.85 -9.73
CA ASP A 206 3.33 -4.03 -10.20
C ASP A 206 2.97 -5.24 -9.34
N SER A 207 2.77 -6.37 -10.00
CA SER A 207 2.67 -7.66 -9.34
C SER A 207 4.04 -8.08 -8.82
N GLU A 208 4.11 -8.67 -7.64
CA GLU A 208 5.35 -9.21 -7.07
C GLU A 208 5.40 -10.72 -7.28
N THR A 209 6.56 -11.23 -7.71
CA THR A 209 6.79 -12.68 -7.86
C THR A 209 7.65 -13.20 -6.72
N PHE A 210 7.16 -14.25 -6.07
CA PHE A 210 7.84 -14.98 -5.02
C PHE A 210 8.37 -16.30 -5.62
N ASN A 211 9.62 -16.62 -5.34
CA ASN A 211 10.26 -17.84 -5.80
C ASN A 211 11.26 -18.31 -4.75
N THR A 212 11.11 -19.54 -4.26
CA THR A 212 12.03 -20.14 -3.30
C THR A 212 12.13 -21.65 -3.51
N SER A 213 13.27 -22.24 -3.15
CA SER A 213 13.50 -23.68 -3.16
C SER A 213 13.75 -24.16 -1.73
N ILE A 214 13.04 -25.21 -1.33
CA ILE A 214 12.93 -25.68 0.05
C ILE A 214 13.30 -27.16 0.08
N GLY A 215 14.41 -27.49 0.71
CA GLY A 215 14.78 -28.88 0.97
C GLY A 215 14.06 -29.44 2.19
N LEU A 216 13.64 -30.70 2.11
CA LEU A 216 13.15 -31.45 3.26
C LEU A 216 14.30 -31.71 4.25
N ARG A 217 13.98 -31.79 5.55
CA ARG A 217 14.95 -32.15 6.60
C ARG A 217 14.91 -33.64 6.92
#